data_AF-A0A844P8N5-F1
#
_entry.id   AF-A0A844P8N5-F1
#
_cell.length_a   1.000
_cell.length_b   1.000
_cell.length_c   1.000
_cell.angle_alpha   90.00
_cell.angle_beta   90.00
_cell.angle_gamma   90.00
#
_symmetry.space_group_name_H-M   'P 1'
#
loop_
_entity.id
_entity.type
_entity.pdbx_description
1 polymer ?
#
loop_
_entity_poly.entity_id
_entity_poly.type
_entity_poly.pdbx_seq_one_letter_code
_entity_poly.pdbx_strand_id
1 'polypeptide(L)'
;ATGVTEGIIAVEASKDSIESNTANVTVTSAVLKSIQVTPANPTMAKGNAVQLIAQGMYSDGSSVDISSSVAWTSSNTDIVTVTADGL
;
A
#
# COMPACT_ATOMS: atom_id res chain seq x y z
N ALA A 1 -16.14 -7.76 -12.65
CA ALA A 1 -15.30 -8.89 -12.22
C ALA A 1 -14.43 -8.43 -11.05
N THR A 2 -14.10 -9.32 -10.13
CA THR A 2 -13.24 -9.04 -8.96
C THR A 2 -12.20 -10.14 -8.87
N GLY A 3 -10.91 -9.78 -8.72
CA GLY A 3 -9.82 -10.75 -8.51
C GLY A 3 -9.77 -11.20 -7.05
N VAL A 4 -9.63 -12.51 -6.82
CA VAL A 4 -9.54 -13.10 -5.47
C VAL A 4 -8.13 -13.65 -5.20
N THR A 5 -7.55 -14.29 -6.20
CA THR A 5 -6.23 -14.91 -6.13
C THR A 5 -5.48 -14.62 -7.42
N GLU A 6 -4.17 -14.42 -7.32
CA GLU A 6 -3.28 -14.29 -8.48
C GLU A 6 -3.37 -15.52 -9.39
N GLY A 7 -3.33 -15.29 -10.69
CA GLY A 7 -3.42 -16.35 -11.69
C GLY A 7 -4.06 -15.88 -12.98
N ILE A 8 -4.20 -16.84 -13.91
CA ILE A 8 -4.86 -16.63 -15.18
C ILE A 8 -6.10 -17.50 -15.21
N ILE A 9 -7.25 -16.91 -15.51
CA ILE A 9 -8.53 -17.62 -15.57
C ILE A 9 -9.31 -17.26 -16.82
N ALA A 10 -10.05 -18.25 -17.33
CA ALA A 10 -11.01 -18.07 -18.41
C ALA A 10 -12.34 -17.55 -17.84
N VAL A 11 -12.88 -16.50 -18.45
CA VAL A 11 -14.20 -15.95 -18.18
C VAL A 11 -15.04 -16.05 -19.45
N GLU A 12 -16.23 -16.63 -19.31
CA GLU A 12 -17.21 -16.79 -20.38
C GLU A 12 -18.54 -16.21 -19.91
N ALA A 13 -19.36 -15.76 -20.86
CA ALA A 13 -20.71 -15.28 -20.63
C ALA A 13 -21.70 -16.18 -21.36
N SER A 14 -22.78 -16.54 -20.71
CA SER A 14 -23.86 -17.33 -21.29
C SER A 14 -25.21 -16.62 -21.15
N LYS A 15 -26.06 -16.79 -22.17
CA LYS A 15 -27.48 -16.43 -22.12
C LYS A 15 -28.28 -17.48 -22.88
N ASP A 16 -29.21 -18.12 -22.19
CA ASP A 16 -29.92 -19.30 -22.67
C ASP A 16 -28.92 -20.40 -23.10
N SER A 17 -28.93 -20.83 -24.36
CA SER A 17 -27.97 -21.81 -24.91
C SER A 17 -26.88 -21.19 -25.79
N ILE A 18 -26.68 -19.87 -25.70
CA ILE A 18 -25.65 -19.16 -26.45
C ILE A 18 -24.50 -18.81 -25.51
N GLU A 19 -23.32 -19.35 -25.82
CA GLU A 19 -22.05 -19.07 -25.15
C GLU A 19 -21.27 -17.97 -25.88
N SER A 20 -20.52 -17.16 -25.13
CA SER A 20 -19.59 -16.17 -25.69
C SER A 20 -18.26 -16.79 -26.13
N ASN A 21 -17.38 -15.98 -26.68
CA ASN A 21 -15.96 -16.31 -26.70
C ASN A 21 -15.39 -16.36 -25.28
N THR A 22 -14.26 -17.05 -25.12
CA THR A 22 -13.47 -17.02 -23.88
C THR A 22 -12.69 -15.70 -23.76
N ALA A 23 -12.75 -15.06 -22.60
CA ALA A 23 -11.90 -13.94 -22.21
C ALA A 23 -10.90 -14.41 -21.15
N ASN A 24 -9.60 -14.31 -21.43
CA ASN A 24 -8.56 -14.64 -20.45
C ASN A 24 -8.28 -13.42 -19.56
N VAL A 25 -8.44 -13.58 -18.26
CA VAL A 25 -8.17 -12.55 -17.25
C VAL A 25 -6.94 -12.94 -16.44
N THR A 26 -5.99 -12.02 -16.33
CA THR A 26 -4.80 -12.19 -15.47
C THR A 26 -4.97 -11.34 -14.22
N VAL A 27 -4.88 -11.96 -13.05
CA VAL A 27 -4.84 -11.29 -11.74
C VAL A 27 -3.40 -11.28 -11.26
N THR A 28 -2.86 -10.08 -11.00
CA THR A 28 -1.47 -9.86 -10.55
C THR A 28 -1.42 -9.29 -9.14
N SER A 29 -0.29 -9.42 -8.47
CA SER A 29 -0.03 -8.73 -7.20
C SER A 29 -0.18 -7.21 -7.34
N ALA A 30 -0.59 -6.55 -6.26
CA ALA A 30 -0.52 -5.10 -6.17
C ALA A 30 0.94 -4.65 -5.98
N VAL A 31 1.37 -3.66 -6.77
CA VAL A 31 2.73 -3.13 -6.71
C VAL A 31 2.72 -1.79 -5.98
N LEU A 32 3.63 -1.60 -5.01
CA LEU A 32 3.79 -0.32 -4.33
C LEU A 32 4.21 0.77 -5.34
N LYS A 33 3.40 1.83 -5.45
CA LYS A 33 3.64 2.96 -6.35
C LYS A 33 4.31 4.14 -5.65
N SER A 34 3.91 4.45 -4.42
CA SER A 34 4.49 5.56 -3.65
C SER A 34 4.30 5.37 -2.14
N ILE A 35 5.04 6.15 -1.35
CA ILE A 35 4.94 6.19 0.10
C ILE A 35 4.65 7.63 0.53
N GLN A 36 3.68 7.81 1.44
CA GLN A 36 3.34 9.09 2.03
C GLN A 36 3.50 9.02 3.56
N VAL A 37 4.27 9.94 4.13
CA VAL A 37 4.42 10.08 5.58
C VAL A 37 3.39 11.08 6.13
N THR A 38 2.69 10.70 7.20
CA THR A 38 1.71 11.54 7.90
C THR A 38 1.99 11.56 9.40
N PRO A 39 1.93 12.73 10.08
CA PRO A 39 1.74 14.07 9.52
C PRO A 39 2.94 14.53 8.68
N ALA A 40 2.70 15.38 7.67
CA ALA A 40 3.76 15.88 6.79
C ALA A 40 4.65 16.94 7.47
N ASN A 41 4.08 17.73 8.39
CA ASN A 41 4.79 18.80 9.11
C ASN A 41 4.40 18.80 10.60
N PRO A 42 4.77 17.74 11.36
CA PRO A 42 4.52 17.72 12.79
C PRO A 42 5.34 18.78 13.52
N THR A 43 4.80 19.24 14.64
CA THR A 43 5.55 19.98 15.65
C THR A 43 5.47 19.23 16.97
N MET A 44 6.55 19.30 17.75
CA MET A 44 6.63 18.65 19.06
C MET A 44 7.48 19.49 20.00
N ALA A 45 7.15 19.47 21.29
CA ALA A 45 7.97 20.09 22.33
C ALA A 45 9.16 19.18 22.67
N LYS A 46 10.27 19.76 23.14
CA LYS A 46 11.45 19.00 23.59
C LYS A 46 11.05 17.98 24.67
N GLY A 47 11.42 16.72 24.47
CA GLY A 47 11.11 15.61 25.38
C GLY A 47 9.80 14.88 25.08
N ASN A 48 9.00 15.37 24.12
CA ASN A 48 7.82 14.68 23.62
C ASN A 48 8.14 13.96 22.30
N ALA A 49 7.25 13.03 21.91
CA ALA A 49 7.33 12.31 20.64
C ALA A 49 6.04 12.53 19.83
N VAL A 50 6.13 12.30 18.51
CA VAL A 50 5.00 12.29 17.58
C VAL A 50 5.10 11.04 16.74
N GLN A 51 4.02 10.27 16.69
CA GLN A 51 3.93 9.11 15.81
C GLN A 51 3.85 9.57 14.34
N LEU A 52 4.74 9.03 13.51
CA LEU A 52 4.68 9.11 12.07
C LEU A 52 4.08 7.82 11.51
N ILE A 53 3.29 7.95 10.45
CA ILE A 53 2.68 6.82 9.75
C ILE A 53 3.14 6.88 8.30
N ALA A 54 3.72 5.78 7.80
CA ALA A 54 4.02 5.60 6.39
C ALA A 54 2.88 4.83 5.72
N GLN A 55 2.15 5.50 4.82
CA GLN A 55 1.14 4.87 3.97
C GLN A 55 1.74 4.52 2.60
N GLY A 56 1.68 3.25 2.23
CA GLY A 56 2.00 2.76 0.90
C GLY A 56 0.78 2.84 -0.01
N MET A 57 0.91 3.52 -1.15
CA MET A 57 -0.11 3.59 -2.19
C MET A 57 0.21 2.55 -3.26
N TYR A 58 -0.72 1.64 -3.53
CA TYR A 58 -0.48 0.50 -4.42
C TYR A 58 -1.16 0.66 -5.79
N SER A 59 -0.76 -0.19 -6.74
CA SER A 59 -1.19 -0.12 -8.13
C SER A 59 -2.69 -0.38 -8.33
N ASP A 60 -3.29 -1.12 -7.41
CA ASP A 60 -4.72 -1.45 -7.35
C ASP A 60 -5.57 -0.34 -6.69
N GLY A 61 -4.94 0.77 -6.27
CA GLY A 61 -5.61 1.88 -5.59
C GLY A 61 -5.77 1.70 -4.09
N SER A 62 -5.28 0.61 -3.50
CA SER A 62 -5.27 0.44 -2.05
C SER A 62 -4.22 1.34 -1.38
N SER A 63 -4.51 1.72 -0.13
CA SER A 63 -3.57 2.37 0.78
C SER A 63 -3.40 1.49 2.01
N VAL A 64 -2.15 1.15 2.35
CA VAL A 64 -1.80 0.26 3.45
C VAL A 64 -0.81 0.95 4.36
N ASP A 65 -1.00 0.85 5.68
CA ASP A 65 0.00 1.25 6.65
C ASP A 65 1.19 0.27 6.58
N ILE A 66 2.34 0.80 6.22
CA ILE A 66 3.59 0.05 6.07
C ILE A 66 4.66 0.55 7.05
N SER A 67 4.27 1.23 8.13
CA SER A 67 5.20 1.88 9.08
C SER A 67 6.24 0.93 9.65
N SER A 68 5.88 -0.33 9.92
CA SER A 68 6.78 -1.38 10.42
C SER A 68 7.60 -2.09 9.33
N SER A 69 7.35 -1.79 8.06
CA SER A 69 7.96 -2.44 6.89
C SER A 69 8.89 -1.50 6.10
N VAL A 70 9.03 -0.24 6.53
CA VAL A 70 9.92 0.76 5.92
C VAL A 70 11.11 1.06 6.81
N ALA A 71 12.16 1.62 6.22
CA ALA A 71 13.29 2.15 6.98
C ALA A 71 13.03 3.62 7.35
N TRP A 72 13.08 3.91 8.65
CA TRP A 72 13.00 5.28 9.16
C TRP A 72 14.41 5.81 9.47
N THR A 73 14.67 7.04 9.08
CA THR A 73 15.96 7.71 9.34
C THR A 73 15.75 9.17 9.67
N SER A 74 16.53 9.69 10.61
CA SER A 74 16.63 11.13 10.90
C SER A 74 17.89 11.70 10.27
N SER A 75 17.79 12.89 9.67
CA SER A 75 18.96 13.62 9.15
C SER A 75 19.82 14.21 10.26
N ASN A 76 19.28 14.37 11.47
CA ASN A 76 20.00 14.87 12.63
C ASN A 76 19.46 14.22 13.92
N THR A 77 20.14 13.18 14.38
CA THR A 77 19.76 12.42 15.58
C THR A 77 19.98 13.18 16.89
N ASP A 78 20.77 14.26 16.89
CA ASP A 78 20.94 15.12 18.06
C ASP A 78 19.71 16.02 18.29
N ILE A 79 18.89 16.21 17.24
CA ILE A 79 17.64 17.00 17.29
C ILE A 79 16.41 16.09 17.43
N VAL A 80 16.33 15.03 16.61
CA VAL A 80 15.20 14.08 16.66
C VAL A 80 15.67 12.68 16.33
N THR A 81 15.26 11.70 17.13
CA THR A 81 15.43 10.28 16.84
C THR A 81 14.12 9.71 16.33
N VAL A 82 14.18 8.63 15.54
CA VAL A 82 13.01 7.89 15.08
C VAL A 82 13.30 6.39 15.19
N THR A 83 12.32 5.65 15.68
CA THR A 83 12.34 4.19 15.84
C THR A 83 11.90 3.49 14.55
N ALA A 84 12.05 2.16 14.51
CA ALA A 84 11.64 1.36 13.36
C ALA A 84 10.13 1.40 13.07
N ASP A 85 9.31 1.81 14.04
CA ASP A 85 7.85 1.93 13.89
C ASP A 85 7.41 3.39 13.66
N GLY A 86 8.34 4.31 13.41
CA GLY A 86 8.02 5.70 13.12
C GLY A 86 7.72 6.57 14.35
N LEU A 87 8.09 6.13 15.56
CA LEU A 87 8.02 6.91 16.79
C LEU A 87 9.34 7.60 17.12
#